data_AF-A0A1M3CT87-F1
#
_entry.id   AF-A0A1M3CT87-F1
#
_cell.length_a   1.000
_cell.length_b   1.000
_cell.length_c   1.000
_cell.angle_alpha   90.00
_cell.angle_beta   90.00
_cell.angle_gamma   90.00
#
_symmetry.space_group_name_H-M   'P 1'
#
loop_
_entity.id
_entity.type
_entity.pdbx_description
1 polymer ?
#
loop_
_entity_poly.entity_id
_entity_poly.type
_entity_poly.pdbx_seq_one_letter_code
_entity_poly.pdbx_strand_id
1 'polypeptide(L)'
;MPSWRAAGYFALVSVKTSPEEQNDLNEIGLNTFLTYQQIEKGQHPYITKEAVRFMPVYCSIDTEAGVEDLEQRGMIPPREYVTLDFGNGVIHPDYVKYMTYFMNTSTLMQELKAEVERLGINVENKTIRSFDEVAEDVIFNCSGLGGKDLNADKNMIPVRGHLITLKDTSGTGHMDYMIYSKVKQEGKDEYIYLFPKNVSVTADNPQGLSCQGVLGGTFIPQTHPITSTKQRELDQIEFKRMLDRNSEFFLGHPYQD
;
A
#
# COMPACT_ATOMS: atom_id res chain seq x y z
N MET A 1 -2.19 10.68 13.00
CA MET A 1 -1.45 9.42 12.82
C MET A 1 -2.45 8.27 12.75
N PRO A 2 -2.23 7.25 11.90
CA PRO A 2 -3.15 6.11 11.82
C PRO A 2 -3.21 5.38 13.16
N SER A 3 -4.40 4.92 13.55
CA SER A 3 -4.58 4.18 14.80
C SER A 3 -4.10 2.74 14.62
N TRP A 4 -2.99 2.37 15.27
CA TRP A 4 -2.53 0.98 15.29
C TRP A 4 -3.58 0.04 15.91
N ARG A 5 -4.41 0.53 16.85
CA ARG A 5 -5.53 -0.25 17.42
C ARG A 5 -6.60 -0.65 16.41
N ALA A 6 -6.71 0.08 15.31
CA ALA A 6 -7.62 -0.21 14.20
C ALA A 6 -6.83 -0.75 12.99
N ALA A 7 -5.69 -1.40 13.23
CA ALA A 7 -4.81 -1.96 12.21
C ALA A 7 -4.31 -0.93 11.17
N GLY A 8 -4.28 0.36 11.52
CA GLY A 8 -3.80 1.42 10.65
C GLY A 8 -2.32 1.25 10.33
N TYR A 9 -1.99 1.14 9.04
CA TYR A 9 -0.61 0.99 8.59
C TYR A 9 0.11 2.33 8.48
N PHE A 10 1.40 2.31 8.79
CA PHE A 10 2.30 3.44 8.57
C PHE A 10 3.57 2.97 7.86
N ALA A 11 3.76 3.41 6.62
CA ALA A 11 4.93 3.06 5.81
C ALA A 11 6.13 3.91 6.23
N LEU A 12 6.90 3.45 7.23
CA LEU A 12 8.02 4.22 7.82
C LEU A 12 9.05 4.68 6.77
N VAL A 13 9.35 3.84 5.78
CA VAL A 13 10.31 4.16 4.69
C VAL A 13 9.88 5.33 3.81
N SER A 14 8.61 5.75 3.87
CA SER A 14 8.05 6.81 3.05
C SER A 14 8.01 8.18 3.73
N VAL A 15 8.51 8.29 4.97
CA VAL A 15 8.40 9.51 5.77
C VAL A 15 9.77 10.14 5.98
N LYS A 16 9.91 11.40 5.56
CA LYS A 16 11.07 12.23 5.90
C LYS A 16 10.71 13.07 7.13
N THR A 17 11.47 12.90 8.20
CA THR A 17 11.09 13.34 9.56
C THR A 17 12.33 13.82 10.29
N SER A 18 12.17 14.70 11.27
CA SER A 18 13.28 15.10 12.15
C SER A 18 13.71 13.92 13.05
N PRO A 19 14.95 13.92 13.60
CA PRO A 19 15.38 12.86 14.52
C PRO A 19 14.49 12.70 15.77
N GLU A 20 13.85 13.78 16.23
CA GLU A 20 12.95 13.78 17.37
C GLU A 20 11.63 13.08 17.04
N GLU A 21 11.03 13.39 15.89
CA GLU A 21 9.80 12.73 15.39
C GLU A 21 10.04 11.26 15.01
N GLN A 22 11.27 10.89 14.67
CA GLN A 22 11.61 9.53 14.24
C GLN A 22 11.34 8.50 15.34
N ASN A 23 11.55 8.83 16.61
CA ASN A 23 11.32 7.91 17.72
C ASN A 23 9.83 7.56 17.86
N ASP A 24 8.96 8.57 17.83
CA ASP A 24 7.51 8.39 17.91
C ASP A 24 7.00 7.54 16.73
N LEU A 25 7.54 7.80 15.54
CA LEU A 25 7.18 7.03 14.35
C LEU A 25 7.66 5.57 14.44
N ASN A 26 8.86 5.33 14.94
CA ASN A 26 9.36 3.97 15.18
C ASN A 26 8.49 3.21 16.18
N GLU A 27 8.04 3.87 17.25
CA GLU A 27 7.11 3.28 18.22
C GLU A 27 5.76 2.92 17.57
N ILE A 28 5.22 3.79 16.71
CA ILE A 28 3.98 3.52 15.96
C ILE A 28 4.18 2.35 15.01
N GLY A 29 5.29 2.28 14.29
CA GLY A 29 5.61 1.16 13.41
C GLY A 29 5.68 -0.16 14.16
N LEU A 30 6.35 -0.18 15.32
CA LEU A 30 6.41 -1.34 16.19
C LEU A 30 5.03 -1.78 16.68
N ASN A 31 4.23 -0.84 17.19
CA ASN A 31 2.87 -1.13 17.66
C ASN A 31 1.95 -1.62 16.54
N THR A 32 2.12 -1.10 15.32
CA THR A 32 1.42 -1.57 14.12
C THR A 32 1.80 -3.01 13.82
N PHE A 33 3.09 -3.34 13.81
CA PHE A 33 3.58 -4.70 13.59
C PHE A 33 3.03 -5.67 14.66
N LEU A 34 3.10 -5.29 15.93
CA LEU A 34 2.55 -6.07 17.04
C LEU A 34 1.04 -6.28 16.91
N THR A 35 0.31 -5.29 16.41
CA THR A 35 -1.13 -5.42 16.14
C THR A 35 -1.37 -6.46 15.04
N TYR A 36 -0.61 -6.43 13.94
CA TYR A 36 -0.75 -7.44 12.89
C TYR A 36 -0.40 -8.84 13.37
N GLN A 37 0.58 -8.97 14.27
CA GLN A 37 0.86 -10.22 14.93
C GLN A 37 -0.29 -10.70 15.83
N GLN A 38 -1.00 -9.80 16.52
CA GLN A 38 -2.19 -10.17 17.30
C GLN A 38 -3.34 -10.62 16.38
N ILE A 39 -3.55 -9.93 15.25
CA ILE A 39 -4.56 -10.32 14.26
C ILE A 39 -4.27 -11.70 13.68
N GLU A 40 -3.02 -11.95 13.28
CA GLU A 40 -2.58 -13.25 12.75
C GLU A 40 -2.81 -14.40 13.75
N LYS A 41 -2.56 -14.15 15.04
CA LYS A 41 -2.85 -15.10 16.13
C LYS A 41 -4.33 -15.24 16.49
N GLY A 42 -5.23 -14.48 15.85
CA GLY A 42 -6.65 -14.45 16.17
C GLY A 42 -6.97 -13.84 17.54
N GLN A 43 -6.09 -12.98 18.05
CA GLN A 43 -6.19 -12.34 19.36
C GLN A 43 -6.78 -10.93 19.28
N HIS A 44 -6.90 -10.36 18.08
CA HIS A 44 -7.49 -9.05 17.89
C HIS A 44 -9.02 -9.12 18.10
N PRO A 45 -9.62 -8.16 18.83
CA PRO A 45 -11.02 -8.28 19.28
C PRO A 45 -12.08 -8.30 18.16
N TYR A 46 -11.81 -7.69 17.01
CA TYR A 46 -12.81 -7.51 15.94
C TYR A 46 -12.22 -7.54 14.51
N ILE A 47 -10.92 -7.87 14.37
CA ILE A 47 -10.28 -8.03 13.06
C ILE A 47 -9.83 -9.48 12.98
N THR A 48 -10.21 -10.16 11.92
CA THR A 48 -9.93 -11.58 11.74
C THR A 48 -8.56 -11.81 11.11
N LYS A 49 -8.04 -13.03 11.25
CA LYS A 49 -6.73 -13.39 10.68
C LYS A 49 -6.72 -13.27 9.15
N GLU A 50 -7.87 -13.29 8.49
CA GLU A 50 -8.04 -13.16 7.04
C GLU A 50 -7.64 -11.77 6.53
N ALA A 51 -7.60 -10.76 7.41
CA ALA A 51 -7.20 -9.39 7.07
C ALA A 51 -5.68 -9.21 6.93
N VAL A 52 -4.86 -10.12 7.46
CA VAL A 52 -3.39 -10.00 7.45
C VAL A 52 -2.71 -11.31 7.08
N ARG A 53 -1.51 -11.22 6.50
CA ARG A 53 -0.69 -12.41 6.21
C ARG A 53 0.77 -12.12 6.46
N PHE A 54 1.44 -12.93 7.26
CA PHE A 54 2.90 -12.88 7.38
C PHE A 54 3.53 -13.58 6.17
N MET A 55 4.25 -12.84 5.33
CA MET A 55 4.71 -13.35 4.03
C MET A 55 6.07 -12.78 3.62
N PRO A 56 6.79 -13.50 2.74
CA PRO A 56 8.06 -13.03 2.21
C PRO A 56 7.86 -11.83 1.27
N VAL A 57 8.80 -10.89 1.36
CA VAL A 57 8.98 -9.77 0.45
C VAL A 57 10.36 -9.87 -0.16
N TYR A 58 10.42 -9.64 -1.47
CA TYR A 58 11.66 -9.59 -2.22
C TYR A 58 11.95 -8.16 -2.67
N CYS A 59 13.15 -7.67 -2.38
CA CYS A 59 13.63 -6.36 -2.81
C CYS A 59 15.08 -6.44 -3.28
N SER A 60 15.50 -5.54 -4.19
CA SER A 60 16.92 -5.41 -4.51
C SER A 60 17.71 -4.94 -3.28
N ILE A 61 19.00 -5.24 -3.22
CA ILE A 61 19.89 -4.76 -2.14
C ILE A 61 19.95 -3.23 -2.03
N ASP A 62 19.61 -2.51 -3.10
CA ASP A 62 19.57 -1.03 -3.15
C ASP A 62 18.24 -0.45 -2.65
N THR A 63 17.30 -1.31 -2.26
CA THR A 63 15.98 -0.95 -1.73
C THR A 63 15.99 -1.03 -0.22
N GLU A 64 15.61 0.05 0.45
CA GLU A 64 15.42 0.06 1.89
C GLU A 64 14.21 -0.83 2.25
N ALA A 65 14.44 -1.89 3.02
CA ALA A 65 13.41 -2.85 3.39
C ALA A 65 12.48 -2.30 4.49
N GLY A 66 12.99 -1.43 5.36
CA GLY A 66 12.20 -0.81 6.43
C GLY A 66 11.86 -1.76 7.57
N VAL A 67 12.61 -2.85 7.71
CA VAL A 67 12.39 -3.92 8.70
C VAL A 67 13.64 -4.21 9.54
N GLU A 68 14.70 -3.42 9.36
CA GLU A 68 15.99 -3.57 10.03
C GLU A 68 15.85 -3.59 11.56
N ASP A 69 15.05 -2.69 12.13
CA ASP A 69 14.81 -2.63 13.58
C ASP A 69 14.04 -3.87 14.08
N LEU A 70 13.09 -4.38 13.30
CA LEU A 70 12.34 -5.59 13.63
C LEU A 70 13.23 -6.84 13.61
N GLU A 71 14.13 -6.93 12.63
CA GLU A 71 15.14 -7.98 12.53
C GLU A 71 16.11 -7.94 13.71
N GLN A 72 16.67 -6.75 14.02
CA GLN A 72 17.61 -6.58 15.15
C GLN A 72 16.99 -6.96 16.50
N ARG A 73 15.68 -6.76 16.66
CA ARG A 73 14.91 -7.16 17.86
C ARG A 73 14.52 -8.64 17.86
N GLY A 74 14.84 -9.40 16.81
CA GLY A 74 14.46 -10.81 16.67
C GLY A 74 12.95 -11.03 16.50
N MET A 75 12.21 -10.01 16.07
CA MET A 75 10.76 -10.10 15.86
C MET A 75 10.39 -10.74 14.53
N ILE A 76 11.32 -10.71 13.58
CA ILE A 76 11.25 -11.43 12.30
C ILE A 76 12.52 -12.26 12.11
N PRO A 77 12.49 -13.29 11.25
CA PRO A 77 13.70 -14.02 10.86
C PRO A 77 14.74 -13.10 10.21
N PRO A 78 16.04 -13.45 10.28
CA PRO A 78 17.08 -12.74 9.54
C PRO A 78 16.80 -12.72 8.05
N ARG A 79 17.22 -11.64 7.39
CA ARG A 79 17.07 -11.48 5.95
C ARG A 79 17.98 -12.45 5.18
N GLU A 80 17.48 -12.96 4.07
CA GLU A 80 18.20 -13.91 3.22
C GLU A 80 18.62 -13.22 1.92
N TYR A 81 19.91 -13.29 1.57
CA TYR A 81 20.38 -12.89 0.24
C TYR A 81 20.02 -13.98 -0.76
N VAL A 82 19.35 -13.59 -1.84
CA VAL A 82 18.77 -14.51 -2.82
C VAL A 82 18.99 -14.00 -4.24
N THR A 83 18.88 -14.93 -5.19
CA THR A 83 18.70 -14.61 -6.61
C THR A 83 17.25 -14.84 -6.95
N LEU A 84 16.59 -13.86 -7.58
CA LEU A 84 15.26 -14.08 -8.14
C LEU A 84 15.39 -14.75 -9.49
N ASP A 85 14.76 -15.90 -9.63
CA ASP A 85 14.62 -16.63 -10.88
C ASP A 85 13.14 -16.90 -11.12
N PHE A 86 12.59 -16.33 -12.20
CA PHE A 86 11.19 -16.50 -12.58
C PHE A 86 10.93 -17.78 -13.40
N GLY A 87 11.96 -18.59 -13.67
CA GLY A 87 11.86 -19.83 -14.43
C GLY A 87 11.66 -19.63 -15.93
N ASN A 88 11.81 -18.40 -16.42
CA ASN A 88 11.66 -18.02 -17.84
C ASN A 88 12.96 -17.46 -18.45
N GLY A 89 14.09 -17.64 -17.78
CA GLY A 89 15.39 -17.12 -18.19
C GLY A 89 15.69 -15.70 -17.70
N VAL A 90 14.73 -15.02 -17.05
CA VAL A 90 14.95 -13.74 -16.37
C VAL A 90 15.44 -14.00 -14.96
N ILE A 91 16.65 -13.51 -14.67
CA ILE A 91 17.34 -13.71 -13.40
C ILE A 91 17.78 -12.35 -12.87
N HIS A 92 17.42 -12.05 -11.62
CA HIS A 92 17.91 -10.87 -10.90
C HIS A 92 18.83 -11.30 -9.75
N PRO A 93 20.15 -11.13 -9.89
CA PRO A 93 21.06 -11.28 -8.75
C PRO A 93 20.85 -10.13 -7.76
N ASP A 94 21.45 -10.25 -6.57
CA ASP A 94 21.50 -9.17 -5.58
C ASP A 94 20.12 -8.74 -5.04
N TYR A 95 19.33 -9.74 -4.66
CA TYR A 95 18.07 -9.55 -3.96
C TYR A 95 18.15 -9.99 -2.51
N VAL A 96 17.23 -9.46 -1.72
CA VAL A 96 17.02 -9.80 -0.32
C VAL A 96 15.58 -10.25 -0.14
N LYS A 97 15.40 -11.36 0.56
CA LYS A 97 14.13 -11.86 1.06
C LYS A 97 14.02 -11.52 2.55
N TYR A 98 12.91 -10.90 2.93
CA TYR A 98 12.58 -10.62 4.33
C TYR A 98 11.10 -10.91 4.60
N MET A 99 10.72 -11.05 5.86
CA MET A 99 9.34 -11.33 6.23
C MET A 99 8.68 -10.08 6.82
N THR A 100 7.45 -9.80 6.41
CA THR A 100 6.61 -8.78 7.05
C THR A 100 5.12 -9.12 6.87
N TYR A 101 4.25 -8.30 7.43
CA TYR A 101 2.80 -8.47 7.27
C TYR A 101 2.29 -7.74 6.03
N PHE A 102 1.60 -8.49 5.18
CA PHE A 102 0.69 -7.96 4.17
C PHE A 102 -0.68 -7.69 4.80
N MET A 103 -1.31 -6.59 4.40
CA MET A 103 -2.67 -6.23 4.79
C MET A 103 -3.63 -6.35 3.61
N ASN A 104 -4.67 -7.16 3.78
CA ASN A 104 -5.80 -7.19 2.86
C ASN A 104 -6.75 -6.02 3.18
N THR A 105 -6.54 -4.89 2.51
CA THR A 105 -7.29 -3.66 2.75
C THR A 105 -8.80 -3.82 2.56
N SER A 106 -9.25 -4.62 1.60
CA SER A 106 -10.69 -4.86 1.37
C SER A 106 -11.33 -5.58 2.56
N THR A 107 -10.72 -6.67 3.02
CA THR A 107 -11.20 -7.40 4.21
C THR A 107 -11.14 -6.52 5.45
N LEU A 108 -10.01 -5.83 5.67
CA LEU A 108 -9.86 -4.95 6.82
C LEU A 108 -10.94 -3.87 6.87
N MET A 109 -11.21 -3.18 5.75
CA MET A 109 -12.21 -2.11 5.71
C MET A 109 -13.64 -2.64 5.93
N GLN A 110 -13.95 -3.85 5.46
CA GLN A 110 -15.25 -4.49 5.71
C GLN A 110 -15.43 -4.83 7.20
N GLU A 111 -14.39 -5.34 7.85
CA GLU A 111 -14.43 -5.70 9.27
C GLU A 111 -14.48 -4.46 10.18
N LEU A 112 -13.73 -3.41 9.84
CA LEU A 112 -13.82 -2.12 10.54
C LEU A 112 -15.23 -1.53 10.41
N LYS A 113 -15.85 -1.60 9.22
CA LYS A 113 -17.23 -1.17 9.03
C LYS A 113 -18.20 -2.01 9.86
N ALA A 114 -18.06 -3.34 9.84
CA ALA A 114 -18.91 -4.22 10.62
C ALA A 114 -18.81 -3.94 12.13
N GLU A 115 -17.62 -3.60 12.62
CA GLU A 115 -17.42 -3.22 14.03
C GLU A 115 -18.10 -1.89 14.37
N VAL A 116 -18.00 -0.88 13.49
CA VAL A 116 -18.73 0.39 13.63
C VAL A 116 -20.24 0.15 13.72
N GLU A 117 -20.78 -0.70 12.85
CA GLU A 117 -22.20 -1.09 12.85
C GLU A 117 -22.58 -1.87 14.12
N ARG A 118 -21.74 -2.81 14.57
CA ARG A 118 -21.96 -3.59 15.80
C ARG A 118 -22.00 -2.71 17.04
N LEU A 119 -21.19 -1.65 17.08
CA LEU A 119 -21.16 -0.66 18.16
C LEU A 119 -22.36 0.31 18.10
N GLY A 120 -23.22 0.23 17.08
CA GLY A 120 -24.36 1.10 16.91
C GLY A 120 -23.97 2.55 16.56
N ILE A 121 -22.77 2.75 15.99
CA ILE A 121 -22.32 4.07 15.55
C ILE A 121 -23.07 4.42 14.27
N ASN A 122 -23.74 5.57 14.27
CA ASN A 122 -24.47 6.06 13.10
C ASN A 122 -23.49 6.45 11.98
N VAL A 123 -23.75 5.97 10.76
CA VAL A 123 -22.94 6.27 9.57
C VAL A 123 -23.81 6.99 8.55
N GLU A 124 -23.47 8.25 8.27
CA GLU A 124 -24.19 9.08 7.31
C GLU A 124 -23.34 9.36 6.07
N ASN A 125 -23.95 9.23 4.90
CA ASN A 125 -23.33 9.68 3.66
C ASN A 125 -23.73 11.14 3.40
N LYS A 126 -22.85 12.07 3.77
CA LYS A 126 -23.06 13.51 3.68
C LYS A 126 -21.78 14.21 3.23
N THR A 127 -21.91 15.28 2.43
CA THR A 127 -20.78 16.16 2.10
C THR A 127 -20.76 17.36 3.03
N ILE A 128 -19.69 17.51 3.80
CA ILE A 128 -19.43 18.64 4.71
C ILE A 128 -18.51 19.64 4.01
N ARG A 129 -18.83 20.94 4.05
CA ARG A 129 -17.99 22.03 3.47
C ARG A 129 -17.38 22.94 4.54
N SER A 130 -17.98 23.00 5.73
CA SER A 130 -17.44 23.66 6.91
C SER A 130 -17.68 22.82 8.16
N PHE A 131 -16.82 22.95 9.17
CA PHE A 131 -17.04 22.34 10.49
C PHE A 131 -18.28 22.89 11.20
N ASP A 132 -18.76 24.08 10.84
CA ASP A 132 -20.00 24.65 11.40
C ASP A 132 -21.27 23.86 11.00
N GLU A 133 -21.16 22.95 10.02
CA GLU A 133 -22.26 22.04 9.61
C GLU A 133 -22.39 20.80 10.50
N VAL A 134 -21.47 20.63 11.44
CA VAL A 134 -21.34 19.50 12.36
C VAL A 134 -21.68 20.03 13.76
N ALA A 135 -22.66 19.43 14.43
CA ALA A 135 -23.20 19.93 15.69
C ALA A 135 -22.40 19.46 16.91
N GLU A 136 -21.47 18.53 16.70
CA GLU A 136 -20.68 17.85 17.70
C GLU A 136 -19.52 18.72 18.22
N ASP A 137 -19.30 18.68 19.54
CA ASP A 137 -18.25 19.45 20.20
C ASP A 137 -16.82 19.01 19.80
N VAL A 138 -16.67 17.74 19.41
CA VAL A 138 -15.38 17.15 19.07
C VAL A 138 -15.47 16.50 17.70
N ILE A 139 -14.60 16.96 16.79
CA ILE A 139 -14.54 16.49 15.41
C ILE A 139 -13.20 15.82 15.16
N PHE A 140 -13.23 14.53 14.83
CA PHE A 140 -12.07 13.81 14.31
C PHE A 140 -12.03 13.95 12.79
N ASN A 141 -11.23 14.89 12.27
CA ASN A 141 -11.12 15.09 10.83
C ASN A 141 -10.25 14.01 10.17
N CYS A 142 -10.88 13.06 9.47
CA CYS A 142 -10.24 12.02 8.68
C CYS A 142 -10.44 12.19 7.15
N SER A 143 -10.63 13.42 6.66
CA SER A 143 -10.97 13.70 5.25
C SER A 143 -9.84 13.52 4.22
N GLY A 144 -8.62 13.19 4.67
CA GLY A 144 -7.47 13.00 3.78
C GLY A 144 -7.23 14.22 2.89
N LEU A 145 -7.26 14.02 1.56
CA LEU A 145 -7.11 15.11 0.57
C LEU A 145 -8.16 16.23 0.73
N GLY A 146 -9.35 15.91 1.25
CA GLY A 146 -10.39 16.91 1.54
C GLY A 146 -9.99 17.91 2.63
N GLY A 147 -8.98 17.59 3.45
CA GLY A 147 -8.42 18.50 4.45
C GLY A 147 -7.79 19.75 3.84
N LYS A 148 -7.39 19.71 2.56
CA LYS A 148 -6.94 20.89 1.82
C LYS A 148 -8.00 21.98 1.81
N ASP A 149 -9.24 21.60 1.57
CA ASP A 149 -10.37 22.54 1.48
C ASP A 149 -10.99 22.76 2.87
N LEU A 150 -11.23 21.67 3.63
CA LEU A 150 -11.91 21.73 4.92
C LEU A 150 -11.10 22.41 6.03
N ASN A 151 -9.76 22.24 6.04
CA ASN A 151 -8.86 22.87 7.03
C ASN A 151 -8.05 24.05 6.46
N ALA A 152 -8.23 24.39 5.18
CA ALA A 152 -7.34 25.27 4.44
C ALA A 152 -5.85 24.85 4.52
N ASP A 153 -5.58 23.52 4.56
CA ASP A 153 -4.22 22.99 4.67
C ASP A 153 -3.44 23.17 3.37
N LYS A 154 -2.60 24.21 3.34
CA LYS A 154 -1.75 24.55 2.18
C LYS A 154 -0.62 23.56 1.95
N ASN A 155 -0.28 22.73 2.94
CA ASN A 155 0.78 21.73 2.84
C ASN A 155 0.25 20.39 2.33
N MET A 156 -1.08 20.26 2.14
CA MET A 156 -1.69 19.07 1.54
C MET A 156 -1.39 19.00 0.03
N ILE A 157 -0.44 18.12 -0.32
CA ILE A 157 -0.02 17.88 -1.71
C ILE A 157 -0.56 16.53 -2.19
N PRO A 158 -1.39 16.50 -3.24
CA PRO A 158 -1.84 15.25 -3.82
C PRO A 158 -0.69 14.55 -4.54
N VAL A 159 -0.53 13.26 -4.26
CA VAL A 159 0.39 12.37 -4.97
C VAL A 159 -0.43 11.29 -5.67
N ARG A 160 -0.32 11.23 -6.99
CA ARG A 160 -1.03 10.24 -7.81
C ARG A 160 -0.23 8.94 -7.88
N GLY A 161 -0.91 7.86 -7.52
CA GLY A 161 -0.42 6.49 -7.68
C GLY A 161 -1.32 5.69 -8.62
N HIS A 162 -0.71 5.06 -9.62
CA HIS A 162 -1.37 4.11 -10.50
C HIS A 162 -1.01 2.68 -10.12
N LEU A 163 -1.97 1.77 -10.35
CA LEU A 163 -1.85 0.34 -10.18
C LEU A 163 -2.39 -0.37 -11.43
N ILE A 164 -1.78 -1.48 -11.80
CA ILE A 164 -2.29 -2.43 -12.79
C ILE A 164 -2.86 -3.62 -12.01
N THR A 165 -4.13 -3.95 -12.24
CA THR A 165 -4.77 -5.12 -11.63
C THR A 165 -4.55 -6.35 -12.50
N LEU A 166 -4.16 -7.46 -11.89
CA LEU A 166 -3.99 -8.72 -12.59
C LEU A 166 -5.34 -9.46 -12.68
N LYS A 167 -5.63 -10.02 -13.84
CA LYS A 167 -6.86 -10.78 -14.09
C LYS A 167 -6.80 -12.13 -13.39
N ASP A 168 -7.96 -12.75 -13.18
CA ASP A 168 -8.04 -14.10 -12.60
C ASP A 168 -7.32 -15.18 -13.43
N THR A 169 -7.10 -14.91 -14.72
CA THR A 169 -6.33 -15.79 -15.61
C THR A 169 -4.82 -15.75 -15.37
N SER A 170 -4.32 -14.83 -14.53
CA SER A 170 -2.91 -14.74 -14.16
C SER A 170 -2.46 -15.85 -13.20
N GLY A 171 -3.39 -16.61 -12.60
CA GLY A 171 -3.09 -17.67 -11.65
C GLY A 171 -2.75 -17.14 -10.26
N THR A 172 -2.63 -18.03 -9.27
CA THR A 172 -2.47 -17.64 -7.86
C THR A 172 -1.07 -17.84 -7.31
N GLY A 173 -0.11 -18.33 -8.11
CA GLY A 173 1.24 -18.67 -7.62
C GLY A 173 2.00 -17.50 -7.03
N HIS A 174 1.72 -16.28 -7.50
CA HIS A 174 2.34 -15.05 -7.01
C HIS A 174 1.64 -14.42 -5.81
N MET A 175 0.59 -15.08 -5.28
CA MET A 175 -0.19 -14.56 -4.15
C MET A 175 0.45 -14.86 -2.78
N ASP A 176 1.57 -15.57 -2.76
CA ASP A 176 2.26 -16.01 -1.54
C ASP A 176 3.53 -15.21 -1.22
N TYR A 177 3.80 -14.17 -2.00
CA TYR A 177 4.91 -13.25 -1.76
C TYR A 177 4.56 -11.83 -2.22
N MET A 178 5.39 -10.87 -1.80
CA MET A 178 5.39 -9.50 -2.31
C MET A 178 6.71 -9.20 -3.00
N ILE A 179 6.69 -8.27 -3.95
CA ILE A 179 7.89 -7.63 -4.47
C ILE A 179 7.76 -6.14 -4.18
N TYR A 180 8.83 -5.54 -3.69
CA TYR A 180 8.99 -4.10 -3.60
C TYR A 180 10.44 -3.80 -3.91
N SER A 181 10.73 -3.27 -5.09
CA SER A 181 12.11 -3.14 -5.55
C SER A 181 12.31 -1.85 -6.32
N LYS A 182 13.42 -1.16 -6.01
CA LYS A 182 13.97 -0.10 -6.81
C LYS A 182 14.58 -0.69 -8.07
N VAL A 183 14.24 -0.13 -9.21
CA VAL A 183 14.74 -0.49 -10.53
C VAL A 183 15.15 0.76 -11.29
N LYS A 184 15.95 0.59 -12.36
CA LYS A 184 16.29 1.68 -13.27
C LYS A 184 15.39 1.62 -14.50
N GLN A 185 14.74 2.74 -14.83
CA GLN A 185 14.03 2.91 -16.10
C GLN A 185 14.43 4.27 -16.68
N GLU A 186 14.90 4.29 -17.93
CA GLU A 186 15.34 5.53 -18.61
C GLU A 186 16.36 6.36 -17.79
N GLY A 187 17.25 5.66 -17.05
CA GLY A 187 18.27 6.29 -16.21
C GLY A 187 17.76 6.87 -14.88
N LYS A 188 16.49 6.68 -14.53
CA LYS A 188 15.88 7.14 -13.27
C LYS A 188 15.61 5.98 -12.33
N ASP A 189 15.63 6.26 -11.03
CA ASP A 189 15.14 5.35 -10.01
C ASP A 189 13.62 5.32 -10.04
N GLU A 190 13.10 4.12 -10.26
CA GLU A 190 11.69 3.81 -10.25
C GLU A 190 11.44 2.65 -9.30
N TYR A 191 10.17 2.42 -8.96
CA TYR A 191 9.79 1.30 -8.10
C TYR A 191 8.84 0.37 -8.83
N ILE A 192 9.12 -0.92 -8.71
CA ILE A 192 8.14 -1.96 -8.95
C ILE A 192 7.61 -2.46 -7.63
N TYR A 193 6.33 -2.77 -7.60
CA TYR A 193 5.77 -3.56 -6.53
C TYR A 193 4.72 -4.51 -7.04
N LEU A 194 4.71 -5.70 -6.45
CA LEU A 194 3.71 -6.72 -6.65
C LEU A 194 3.13 -7.04 -5.28
N PHE A 195 1.82 -6.90 -5.15
CA PHE A 195 1.10 -7.24 -3.93
C PHE A 195 -0.04 -8.23 -4.24
N PRO A 196 -0.25 -9.23 -3.38
CA PRO A 196 -1.45 -10.05 -3.42
C PRO A 196 -2.70 -9.18 -3.30
N LYS A 197 -3.75 -9.47 -4.08
CA LYS A 197 -5.04 -8.77 -3.98
C LYS A 197 -6.12 -9.65 -4.59
N ASN A 198 -7.15 -10.01 -3.83
CA ASN A 198 -8.25 -10.85 -4.33
C ASN A 198 -9.44 -10.03 -4.85
N VAL A 199 -9.56 -8.77 -4.41
CA VAL A 199 -10.69 -7.90 -4.76
C VAL A 199 -10.18 -6.49 -5.02
N SER A 200 -10.58 -5.87 -6.13
CA SER A 200 -10.30 -4.46 -6.42
C SER A 200 -11.57 -3.65 -6.62
N VAL A 201 -11.76 -2.61 -5.80
CA VAL A 201 -12.86 -1.64 -5.92
C VAL A 201 -12.58 -0.66 -7.05
N THR A 202 -13.57 -0.43 -7.91
CA THR A 202 -13.54 0.57 -8.99
C THR A 202 -14.81 1.42 -8.95
N ALA A 203 -14.85 2.51 -9.73
CA ALA A 203 -16.06 3.32 -9.87
C ALA A 203 -17.24 2.50 -10.42
N ASP A 204 -16.98 1.60 -11.37
CA ASP A 204 -18.01 0.78 -12.02
C ASP A 204 -18.43 -0.43 -11.19
N ASN A 205 -17.58 -0.87 -10.26
CA ASN A 205 -17.90 -1.95 -9.33
C ASN A 205 -17.49 -1.54 -7.90
N PRO A 206 -18.36 -0.78 -7.21
CA PRO A 206 -18.10 -0.31 -5.86
C PRO A 206 -18.04 -1.45 -4.83
N GLN A 207 -18.57 -2.64 -5.17
CA GLN A 207 -18.45 -3.84 -4.36
C GLN A 207 -17.12 -4.60 -4.60
N GLY A 208 -16.39 -4.24 -5.66
CA GLY A 208 -15.11 -4.81 -6.03
C GLY A 208 -15.19 -5.91 -7.09
N LEU A 209 -14.15 -5.98 -7.92
CA LEU A 209 -13.92 -6.98 -8.97
C LEU A 209 -12.99 -8.06 -8.43
N SER A 210 -13.19 -9.32 -8.85
CA SER A 210 -12.18 -10.37 -8.64
C SER A 210 -10.90 -9.98 -9.38
N CYS A 211 -9.78 -10.04 -8.69
CA CYS A 211 -8.45 -9.90 -9.27
C CYS A 211 -7.49 -10.84 -8.57
N GLN A 212 -6.31 -11.06 -9.13
CA GLN A 212 -5.28 -11.89 -8.52
C GLN A 212 -3.98 -11.09 -8.47
N GLY A 213 -3.94 -10.07 -7.62
CA GLY A 213 -2.76 -9.22 -7.41
C GLY A 213 -2.81 -7.88 -8.14
N VAL A 214 -1.88 -7.03 -7.73
CA VAL A 214 -1.64 -5.72 -8.34
C VAL A 214 -0.16 -5.54 -8.61
N LEU A 215 0.14 -4.94 -9.76
CA LEU A 215 1.44 -4.38 -10.07
C LEU A 215 1.36 -2.87 -9.88
N GLY A 216 2.44 -2.27 -9.42
CA GLY A 216 2.60 -0.83 -9.47
C GLY A 216 4.06 -0.44 -9.44
N GLY A 217 4.35 0.85 -9.30
CA GLY A 217 3.39 1.93 -9.46
C GLY A 217 4.06 3.28 -9.55
N THR A 218 3.26 4.34 -9.59
CA THR A 218 3.76 5.70 -9.77
C THR A 218 3.73 6.51 -8.48
N PHE A 219 4.59 7.52 -8.39
CA PHE A 219 4.56 8.54 -7.35
C PHE A 219 4.65 9.91 -8.02
N ILE A 220 3.49 10.48 -8.39
CA ILE A 220 3.45 11.71 -9.20
C ILE A 220 2.87 12.85 -8.35
N PRO A 221 3.72 13.74 -7.81
CA PRO A 221 3.24 14.84 -6.99
C PRO A 221 2.55 15.92 -7.83
N GLN A 222 1.67 16.69 -7.19
CA GLN A 222 1.09 17.93 -7.75
C GLN A 222 0.22 17.74 -9.00
N THR A 223 -0.37 16.56 -9.19
CA THR A 223 -1.25 16.31 -10.37
C THR A 223 -2.66 16.87 -10.21
N HIS A 224 -2.93 17.75 -9.24
CA HIS A 224 -4.27 18.31 -9.04
C HIS A 224 -4.20 19.80 -8.65
N PRO A 225 -4.99 20.68 -9.30
CA PRO A 225 -6.02 20.35 -10.29
C PRO A 225 -5.41 20.05 -11.68
N ILE A 226 -5.98 19.06 -12.37
CA ILE A 226 -5.65 18.69 -13.75
C ILE A 226 -6.95 18.53 -14.52
N THR A 227 -6.98 18.90 -15.80
CA THR A 227 -8.17 18.69 -16.63
C THR A 227 -8.37 17.19 -16.89
N SER A 228 -9.61 16.76 -17.15
CA SER A 228 -9.90 15.35 -17.45
C SER A 228 -9.13 14.83 -18.67
N THR A 229 -8.92 15.67 -19.69
CA THR A 229 -8.11 15.33 -20.87
C THR A 229 -6.66 15.10 -20.50
N LYS A 230 -6.04 16.04 -19.77
CA LYS A 230 -4.63 15.93 -19.36
C LYS A 230 -4.42 14.77 -18.39
N GLN A 231 -5.42 14.48 -17.56
CA GLN A 231 -5.43 13.29 -16.73
C GLN A 231 -5.41 12.01 -17.56
N ARG A 232 -6.30 11.87 -18.56
CA ARG A 232 -6.32 10.66 -19.41
C ARG A 232 -5.01 10.46 -20.15
N GLU A 233 -4.42 11.53 -20.68
CA GLU A 233 -3.09 11.48 -21.31
C GLU A 233 -2.02 10.97 -20.33
N LEU A 234 -1.99 11.51 -19.11
CA LEU A 234 -1.07 11.07 -18.07
C LEU A 234 -1.29 9.60 -17.72
N ASP A 235 -2.54 9.22 -17.43
CA ASP A 235 -2.91 7.86 -17.05
C ASP A 235 -2.49 6.85 -18.14
N GLN A 236 -2.63 7.20 -19.43
CA GLN A 236 -2.18 6.37 -20.56
C GLN A 236 -0.65 6.22 -20.64
N ILE A 237 0.08 7.32 -20.52
CA ILE A 237 1.55 7.33 -20.57
C ILE A 237 2.11 6.49 -19.42
N GLU A 238 1.59 6.72 -18.22
CA GLU A 238 2.06 6.05 -17.00
C GLU A 238 1.66 4.57 -16.97
N PHE A 239 0.48 4.23 -17.50
CA PHE A 239 0.10 2.83 -17.69
C PHE A 239 1.10 2.09 -18.59
N LYS A 240 1.47 2.66 -19.75
CA LYS A 240 2.46 2.04 -20.65
C LYS A 240 3.84 1.91 -19.98
N ARG A 241 4.31 2.96 -19.32
CA ARG A 241 5.60 2.95 -18.60
C ARG A 241 5.65 1.88 -17.51
N MET A 242 4.60 1.78 -16.71
CA MET A 242 4.49 0.74 -15.69
C MET A 242 4.43 -0.65 -16.32
N LEU A 243 3.68 -0.82 -17.40
CA LEU A 243 3.57 -2.10 -18.10
C LEU A 243 4.91 -2.53 -18.68
N ASP A 244 5.67 -1.62 -19.29
CA ASP A 244 7.01 -1.87 -19.79
C ASP A 244 7.98 -2.22 -18.67
N ARG A 245 7.99 -1.45 -17.58
CA ARG A 245 8.87 -1.69 -16.44
C ARG A 245 8.61 -3.05 -15.80
N ASN A 246 7.34 -3.40 -15.60
CA ASN A 246 6.98 -4.70 -15.07
C ASN A 246 7.30 -5.82 -16.06
N SER A 247 7.06 -5.63 -17.36
CA SER A 247 7.40 -6.63 -18.37
C SER A 247 8.90 -6.85 -18.47
N GLU A 248 9.70 -5.79 -18.43
CA GLU A 248 11.16 -5.91 -18.42
C GLU A 248 11.64 -6.65 -17.17
N PHE A 249 11.05 -6.35 -16.02
CA PHE A 249 11.39 -7.04 -14.77
C PHE A 249 11.00 -8.52 -14.75
N PHE A 250 9.80 -8.88 -15.20
CA PHE A 250 9.31 -10.27 -15.12
C PHE A 250 9.64 -11.11 -16.35
N LEU A 251 9.74 -10.50 -17.53
CA LEU A 251 9.87 -11.16 -18.84
C LEU A 251 11.17 -10.82 -19.57
N GLY A 252 11.96 -9.86 -19.09
CA GLY A 252 13.27 -9.51 -19.64
C GLY A 252 13.21 -8.62 -20.89
N HIS A 253 12.02 -8.13 -21.25
CA HIS A 253 11.82 -7.18 -22.34
C HIS A 253 10.61 -6.27 -22.09
N PRO A 254 10.58 -5.06 -22.69
CA PRO A 254 9.40 -4.19 -22.64
C PRO A 254 8.16 -4.88 -23.21
N TYR A 255 6.98 -4.40 -22.81
CA TYR A 255 5.72 -4.97 -23.29
C TYR A 255 5.56 -4.71 -24.79
N GLN A 256 5.24 -5.77 -25.53
CA GLN A 256 4.92 -5.72 -26.96
C GLN A 256 3.44 -6.08 -27.12
N ASP A 257 2.70 -5.25 -27.85
CA ASP A 257 1.28 -5.48 -28.17
C ASP A 257 1.08 -6.65 -29.15
#